data_AF-A0A8X8BAS9-F1
#
_entry.id   AF-A0A8X8BAS9-F1
#
_cell.length_a   1.000
_cell.length_b   1.000
_cell.length_c   1.000
_cell.angle_alpha   90.00
_cell.angle_beta   90.00
_cell.angle_gamma   90.00
#
_symmetry.space_group_name_H-M   'P 1'
#
loop_
_entity.id
_entity.type
_entity.pdbx_description
1 polymer ?
#
loop_
_entity_poly.entity_id
_entity_poly.type
_entity_poly.pdbx_seq_one_letter_code
_entity_poly.pdbx_strand_id
1 'polypeptide(L)'
;MAKELAEKAKEAFLDDDFDVAVDLYSKAIDLDPNCAAFFADRAQANIKLNNFTAEAVADANKAIELEPTLAKAYLRKGTACMKLEEYTTAKAALEKGASVAPNESKFVKMIDECNLLIAEEEKDLVQQVPPTLPSSSTTPLATAADAPPVPSPAPPAKPMFRHEFYQKPEEVVVTIFAKGIPKQNVKVEFGDQILSVVIDVAGEEAYHFQPRLFGKIIPEKCRYEVLSTKVEIRLAKAEIITWASLEYVKGQALLPKPNVASDL
;
A
#
# COMPACT_ATOMS: atom_id res chain seq x y z
N MET A 1 -15.94 29.73 -3.21
CA MET A 1 -14.46 29.75 -2.97
C MET A 1 -14.00 28.41 -2.42
N ALA A 2 -12.70 28.07 -2.42
CA ALA A 2 -12.20 26.78 -1.91
C ALA A 2 -12.71 26.45 -0.49
N LYS A 3 -12.66 27.44 0.41
CA LYS A 3 -13.19 27.32 1.78
C LYS A 3 -14.70 27.03 1.84
N GLU A 4 -15.49 27.63 0.95
CA GLU A 4 -16.94 27.39 0.90
C GLU A 4 -17.28 25.96 0.46
N LEU A 5 -16.51 25.40 -0.48
CA LEU A 5 -16.64 24.00 -0.87
C LEU A 5 -16.26 23.08 0.29
N ALA A 6 -15.20 23.41 1.03
CA ALA A 6 -14.79 22.65 2.20
C ALA A 6 -15.81 22.71 3.35
N GLU A 7 -16.51 23.83 3.55
CA GLU A 7 -17.61 23.89 4.54
C GLU A 7 -18.79 23.02 4.10
N LYS A 8 -19.21 23.07 2.83
CA LYS A 8 -20.23 22.15 2.30
C LYS A 8 -19.81 20.69 2.41
N ALA A 9 -18.52 20.39 2.21
CA ALA A 9 -17.98 19.06 2.39
C ALA A 9 -18.08 18.59 3.85
N LYS A 10 -17.86 19.48 4.82
CA LYS A 10 -18.06 19.18 6.25
C LYS A 10 -19.52 18.93 6.56
N GLU A 11 -20.44 19.72 6.00
CA GLU A 11 -21.89 19.51 6.15
C GLU A 11 -22.28 18.13 5.61
N ALA A 12 -21.90 17.81 4.37
CA ALA A 12 -22.13 16.48 3.79
C ALA A 12 -21.51 15.35 4.64
N PHE A 13 -20.31 15.56 5.18
CA PHE A 13 -19.69 14.60 6.08
C PHE A 13 -20.48 14.38 7.38
N LEU A 14 -21.09 15.43 7.94
CA LEU A 14 -21.93 15.32 9.14
C LEU A 14 -23.26 14.63 8.87
N ASP A 15 -23.75 14.72 7.64
CA ASP A 15 -24.96 14.03 7.15
C ASP A 15 -24.67 12.58 6.69
N ASP A 16 -23.45 12.07 6.94
CA ASP A 16 -22.95 10.76 6.49
C ASP A 16 -22.92 10.57 4.95
N ASP A 17 -23.08 11.66 4.18
CA ASP A 17 -22.94 11.71 2.72
C ASP A 17 -21.46 11.76 2.31
N PHE A 18 -20.71 10.71 2.64
CA PHE A 18 -19.25 10.70 2.51
C PHE A 18 -18.76 10.81 1.07
N ASP A 19 -19.46 10.23 0.09
CA ASP A 19 -19.12 10.37 -1.34
C ASP A 19 -19.20 11.84 -1.77
N VAL A 20 -20.26 12.54 -1.35
CA VAL A 20 -20.44 13.97 -1.62
C VAL A 20 -19.36 14.80 -0.93
N ALA A 21 -18.99 14.43 0.30
CA ALA A 21 -17.88 15.07 1.01
C ALA A 21 -16.55 14.91 0.25
N VAL A 22 -16.24 13.72 -0.27
CA VAL A 22 -15.03 13.47 -1.07
C VAL A 22 -15.02 14.34 -2.34
N ASP A 23 -16.13 14.40 -3.07
CA ASP A 23 -16.25 15.22 -4.28
C ASP A 23 -16.05 16.71 -3.99
N LEU A 24 -16.67 17.21 -2.92
CA LEU A 24 -16.57 18.61 -2.53
C LEU A 24 -15.16 18.96 -2.03
N TYR A 25 -14.51 18.08 -1.27
CA TYR A 25 -13.11 18.28 -0.89
C TYR A 25 -12.17 18.22 -2.09
N SER A 26 -12.42 17.34 -3.07
CA SER A 26 -11.63 17.28 -4.30
C SER A 26 -11.70 18.60 -5.07
N LYS A 27 -12.91 19.17 -5.24
CA LYS A 27 -13.08 20.50 -5.83
C LYS A 27 -12.43 21.61 -5.00
N ALA A 28 -12.41 21.49 -3.67
CA ALA A 28 -11.73 22.45 -2.80
C ALA A 28 -10.21 22.39 -2.98
N ILE A 29 -9.64 21.18 -3.12
CA ILE A 29 -8.23 20.93 -3.40
C ILE A 29 -7.83 21.47 -4.78
N ASP A 30 -8.66 21.31 -5.80
CA ASP A 30 -8.39 21.87 -7.14
C ASP A 30 -8.26 23.39 -7.12
N LEU A 31 -9.01 24.05 -6.23
CA LEU A 31 -8.95 25.51 -6.07
C LEU A 31 -7.83 25.98 -5.13
N ASP A 32 -7.42 25.16 -4.16
CA ASP A 32 -6.33 25.45 -3.23
C ASP A 32 -5.56 24.16 -2.87
N PRO A 33 -4.57 23.78 -3.71
CA PRO A 33 -3.86 22.51 -3.57
C PRO A 33 -2.82 22.52 -2.43
N ASN A 34 -2.64 23.65 -1.74
CA ASN A 34 -1.68 23.80 -0.64
C ASN A 34 -2.35 23.74 0.73
N CYS A 35 -3.67 23.56 0.81
CA CYS A 35 -4.37 23.46 2.07
C CYS A 35 -4.31 22.03 2.63
N ALA A 36 -3.37 21.77 3.55
CA ALA A 36 -3.20 20.48 4.22
C ALA A 36 -4.49 19.95 4.87
N ALA A 37 -5.32 20.85 5.41
CA ALA A 37 -6.58 20.50 6.04
C ALA A 37 -7.56 19.81 5.09
N PHE A 38 -7.61 20.21 3.81
CA PHE A 38 -8.54 19.61 2.84
C PHE A 38 -8.18 18.16 2.52
N PHE A 39 -6.89 17.87 2.34
CA PHE A 39 -6.42 16.49 2.18
C PHE A 39 -6.72 15.65 3.43
N ALA A 40 -6.43 16.15 4.63
CA ALA A 40 -6.71 15.43 5.87
C ALA A 40 -8.22 15.17 6.10
N ASP A 41 -9.10 16.07 5.64
CA ASP A 41 -10.54 15.89 5.78
C ASP A 41 -11.11 14.98 4.67
N ARG A 42 -10.58 15.05 3.44
CA ARG A 42 -10.90 14.08 2.37
C ARG A 42 -10.46 12.66 2.73
N ALA A 43 -9.27 12.50 3.32
CA ALA A 43 -8.82 11.22 3.87
C ALA A 43 -9.83 10.64 4.87
N GLN A 44 -10.43 11.48 5.72
CA GLN A 44 -11.42 11.02 6.67
C GLN A 44 -12.72 10.55 6.01
N ALA A 45 -13.17 11.25 4.97
CA ALA A 45 -14.34 10.84 4.19
C ALA A 45 -14.06 9.50 3.47
N ASN A 46 -12.89 9.35 2.84
CA ASN A 46 -12.45 8.10 2.22
C ASN A 46 -12.39 6.92 3.21
N ILE A 47 -11.90 7.14 4.44
CA ILE A 47 -11.91 6.13 5.50
C ILE A 47 -13.34 5.68 5.83
N LYS A 48 -14.31 6.60 5.84
CA LYS A 48 -15.70 6.30 6.16
C LYS A 48 -16.41 5.49 5.07
N LEU A 49 -16.02 5.72 3.81
CA LEU A 49 -16.54 4.96 2.67
C LEU A 49 -16.06 3.51 2.61
N ASN A 50 -15.06 3.11 3.41
CA ASN A 50 -14.44 1.78 3.40
C ASN A 50 -13.96 1.28 2.01
N ASN A 51 -14.03 2.10 0.97
CA ASN A 51 -13.78 1.71 -0.42
C ASN A 51 -12.51 2.30 -1.01
N PHE A 52 -11.81 3.18 -0.29
CA PHE A 52 -10.64 3.91 -0.81
C PHE A 52 -9.61 4.16 0.30
N THR A 53 -9.30 3.11 1.08
CA THR A 53 -8.38 3.21 2.23
C THR A 53 -6.96 3.58 1.80
N ALA A 54 -6.57 3.28 0.57
CA ALA A 54 -5.26 3.60 0.03
C ALA A 54 -5.15 5.09 -0.36
N GLU A 55 -6.20 5.65 -0.97
CA GLU A 55 -6.35 7.08 -1.24
C GLU A 55 -6.36 7.90 0.05
N ALA A 56 -6.97 7.36 1.12
CA ALA A 56 -6.91 7.99 2.44
C ALA A 56 -5.48 8.06 3.01
N VAL A 57 -4.63 7.05 2.77
CA VAL A 57 -3.21 7.10 3.15
C VAL A 57 -2.49 8.16 2.32
N ALA A 58 -2.72 8.21 1.01
CA ALA A 58 -2.10 9.20 0.12
C ALA A 58 -2.48 10.64 0.51
N ASP A 59 -3.76 10.89 0.77
CA ASP A 59 -4.23 12.19 1.25
C ASP A 59 -3.64 12.55 2.62
N ALA A 60 -3.55 11.59 3.55
CA ALA A 60 -2.92 11.82 4.84
C ALA A 60 -1.42 12.12 4.71
N ASN A 61 -0.70 11.42 3.83
CA ASN A 61 0.71 11.71 3.51
C ASN A 61 0.85 13.11 2.91
N LYS A 62 -0.03 13.49 1.96
CA LYS A 62 0.02 14.83 1.36
C LYS A 62 -0.26 15.93 2.39
N ALA A 63 -1.19 15.71 3.30
CA ALA A 63 -1.45 16.63 4.41
C ALA A 63 -0.23 16.77 5.33
N ILE A 64 0.48 15.68 5.64
CA ILE A 64 1.72 15.70 6.43
C ILE A 64 2.85 16.42 5.70
N GLU A 65 2.99 16.23 4.38
CA GLU A 65 3.98 16.92 3.55
C GLU A 65 3.75 18.44 3.56
N LEU A 66 2.50 18.87 3.43
CA LEU A 66 2.11 20.27 3.43
C LEU A 66 2.20 20.91 4.82
N GLU A 67 1.79 20.19 5.86
CA GLU A 67 1.81 20.65 7.25
C GLU A 67 2.24 19.53 8.21
N PRO A 68 3.55 19.39 8.50
CA PRO A 68 4.07 18.35 9.39
C PRO A 68 3.60 18.47 10.85
N THR A 69 3.03 19.61 11.24
CA THR A 69 2.46 19.86 12.57
C THR A 69 0.97 19.52 12.66
N LEU A 70 0.35 19.05 11.57
CA LEU A 70 -1.07 18.77 11.53
C LEU A 70 -1.39 17.41 12.15
N ALA A 71 -1.64 17.38 13.46
CA ALA A 71 -1.92 16.16 14.22
C ALA A 71 -3.03 15.29 13.59
N LYS A 72 -4.11 15.91 13.07
CA LYS A 72 -5.21 15.16 12.42
C LYS A 72 -4.76 14.33 11.22
N ALA A 73 -3.72 14.75 10.48
CA ALA A 73 -3.21 14.03 9.33
C ALA A 73 -2.55 12.70 9.76
N TYR A 74 -1.79 12.70 10.86
CA TYR A 74 -1.24 11.49 11.45
C TYR A 74 -2.32 10.53 11.96
N LEU A 75 -3.39 11.04 12.57
CA LEU A 75 -4.56 10.22 12.94
C LEU A 75 -5.22 9.57 11.72
N ARG A 76 -5.35 10.31 10.60
CA ARG A 76 -5.93 9.75 9.37
C ARG A 76 -5.03 8.66 8.79
N LYS A 77 -3.72 8.91 8.71
CA LYS A 77 -2.75 7.91 8.24
C LYS A 77 -2.80 6.64 9.10
N GLY A 78 -2.75 6.79 10.43
CA GLY A 78 -2.86 5.67 11.35
C GLY A 78 -4.16 4.88 11.16
N THR A 79 -5.30 5.56 11.12
CA THR A 79 -6.61 4.92 10.94
C THR A 79 -6.70 4.18 9.60
N ALA A 80 -6.25 4.81 8.51
CA ALA A 80 -6.28 4.21 7.18
C ALA A 80 -5.35 2.97 7.10
N CYS A 81 -4.14 3.05 7.66
CA CYS A 81 -3.24 1.90 7.75
C CYS A 81 -3.82 0.77 8.60
N MET A 82 -4.50 1.05 9.72
CA MET A 82 -5.19 -0.01 10.49
C MET A 82 -6.29 -0.69 9.67
N LYS A 83 -7.04 0.06 8.85
CA LYS A 83 -8.05 -0.52 7.94
C LYS A 83 -7.43 -1.35 6.81
N LEU A 84 -6.18 -1.09 6.46
CA LEU A 84 -5.38 -1.90 5.54
C LEU A 84 -4.66 -3.07 6.23
N GLU A 85 -4.89 -3.28 7.53
CA GLU A 85 -4.18 -4.25 8.39
C GLU A 85 -2.66 -4.01 8.46
N GLU A 86 -2.22 -2.77 8.24
CA GLU A 86 -0.82 -2.34 8.25
C GLU A 86 -0.44 -1.75 9.60
N TYR A 87 -0.51 -2.59 10.63
CA TYR A 87 -0.48 -2.15 12.03
C TYR A 87 0.85 -1.53 12.47
N THR A 88 1.99 -1.99 11.94
CA THR A 88 3.31 -1.39 12.22
C THR A 88 3.41 0.01 11.64
N THR A 89 2.99 0.19 10.39
CA THR A 89 2.95 1.48 9.70
C THR A 89 1.97 2.44 10.39
N ALA A 90 0.81 1.92 10.81
CA ALA A 90 -0.18 2.67 11.58
C ALA A 90 0.40 3.18 12.90
N LYS A 91 1.03 2.29 13.69
CA LYS A 91 1.67 2.63 14.96
C LYS A 91 2.72 3.73 14.78
N ALA A 92 3.63 3.59 13.83
CA ALA A 92 4.67 4.59 13.58
C ALA A 92 4.09 5.97 13.23
N ALA A 93 3.04 6.03 12.41
CA ALA A 93 2.34 7.28 12.11
C ALA A 93 1.69 7.90 13.35
N LEU A 94 1.05 7.08 14.19
CA LEU A 94 0.40 7.52 15.42
C LEU A 94 1.40 8.00 16.47
N GLU A 95 2.57 7.37 16.62
CA GLU A 95 3.65 7.81 17.51
C GLU A 95 4.22 9.17 17.10
N LYS A 96 4.37 9.40 15.78
CA LYS A 96 4.73 10.72 15.26
C LYS A 96 3.66 11.76 15.57
N GLY A 97 2.39 11.42 15.36
CA GLY A 97 1.27 12.30 15.70
C GLY A 97 1.18 12.62 17.21
N ALA A 98 1.42 11.63 18.08
CA ALA A 98 1.49 11.82 19.53
C ALA A 98 2.64 12.77 19.93
N SER A 99 3.77 12.72 19.21
CA SER A 99 4.88 13.65 19.43
C SER A 99 4.53 15.09 19.04
N VAL A 100 3.67 15.27 18.04
CA VAL A 100 3.16 16.57 17.58
C VAL A 100 2.06 17.12 18.51
N ALA A 101 1.18 16.24 19.02
CA ALA A 101 0.07 16.58 19.91
C ALA A 101 0.03 15.66 21.15
N PRO A 102 0.93 15.86 22.14
CA PRO A 102 1.10 14.95 23.28
C PRO A 102 -0.11 14.88 24.22
N ASN A 103 -1.01 15.87 24.18
CA ASN A 103 -2.20 15.91 25.02
C ASN A 103 -3.42 15.21 24.38
N GLU A 104 -3.29 14.68 23.16
CA GLU A 104 -4.39 14.03 22.45
C GLU A 104 -4.45 12.53 22.74
N SER A 105 -5.31 12.17 23.71
CA SER A 105 -5.47 10.78 24.18
C SER A 105 -5.85 9.76 23.10
N LYS A 106 -6.36 10.21 21.95
CA LYS A 106 -6.73 9.34 20.83
C LYS A 106 -5.53 8.60 20.26
N PHE A 107 -4.36 9.24 20.20
CA PHE A 107 -3.14 8.57 19.71
C PHE A 107 -2.76 7.39 20.59
N VAL A 108 -2.73 7.58 21.92
CA VAL A 108 -2.37 6.53 22.87
C VAL A 108 -3.27 5.32 22.71
N LYS A 109 -4.59 5.53 22.66
CA LYS A 109 -5.58 4.45 22.48
C LYS A 109 -5.34 3.65 21.18
N MET A 110 -5.09 4.35 20.08
CA MET A 110 -4.86 3.70 18.79
C MET A 110 -3.50 3.00 18.70
N ILE A 111 -2.47 3.53 19.38
CA ILE A 111 -1.16 2.86 19.49
C ILE A 111 -1.30 1.55 20.28
N ASP A 112 -2.05 1.57 21.38
CA ASP A 112 -2.33 0.37 22.18
C ASP A 112 -3.07 -0.69 21.34
N GLU A 113 -4.08 -0.27 20.56
CA GLU A 113 -4.80 -1.14 19.63
C GLU A 113 -3.86 -1.74 18.57
N CYS A 114 -2.98 -0.93 17.97
CA CYS A 114 -1.97 -1.45 17.03
C CYS A 114 -1.04 -2.48 17.68
N ASN A 115 -0.60 -2.24 18.92
CA ASN A 115 0.27 -3.20 19.64
C ASN A 115 -0.42 -4.56 19.85
N LEU A 116 -1.72 -4.56 20.16
CA LEU A 116 -2.50 -5.79 20.31
C LEU A 116 -2.60 -6.55 18.98
N LEU A 117 -2.95 -5.85 17.90
CA LEU A 117 -3.10 -6.45 16.57
C LEU A 117 -1.78 -6.99 16.01
N ILE A 118 -0.67 -6.29 16.23
CA ILE A 118 0.68 -6.78 15.88
C ILE A 118 0.99 -8.08 16.63
N ALA A 119 0.71 -8.13 17.93
CA ALA A 119 0.97 -9.33 18.73
C ALA A 119 0.07 -10.52 18.34
N GLU A 120 -1.13 -10.26 17.83
CA GLU A 120 -2.02 -11.29 17.26
C GLU A 120 -1.49 -11.81 15.92
N GLU A 121 -1.07 -10.93 15.00
CA GLU A 121 -0.44 -11.34 13.73
C GLU A 121 0.81 -12.20 13.97
N GLU A 122 1.66 -11.84 14.95
CA GLU A 122 2.85 -12.62 15.30
C GLU A 122 2.49 -14.03 15.83
N LYS A 123 1.41 -14.17 16.62
CA LYS A 123 0.95 -15.48 17.11
C LYS A 123 0.41 -16.36 16.00
N ASP A 124 -0.35 -15.78 15.07
CA ASP A 124 -0.90 -16.50 13.92
C ASP A 124 0.21 -17.01 12.99
N LEU A 125 1.28 -16.22 12.80
CA LEU A 125 2.46 -16.64 12.04
C LEU A 125 3.19 -17.81 12.71
N VAL A 126 3.27 -17.85 14.05
CA VAL A 126 3.94 -18.94 14.79
C VAL A 126 3.11 -20.23 14.79
N GLN A 127 1.78 -20.16 14.85
CA GLN A 127 0.92 -21.34 14.81
C GLN A 127 0.83 -22.01 13.43
N GLN A 128 1.16 -21.28 12.35
CA GLN A 128 1.21 -21.84 11.00
C GLN A 128 2.53 -22.57 10.68
N VAL A 129 3.51 -22.59 11.60
CA VAL A 129 4.71 -23.41 11.48
C VAL A 129 4.41 -24.81 12.05
N PRO A 130 4.40 -25.90 11.24
CA PRO A 130 4.11 -27.22 11.76
C PRO A 130 5.15 -27.68 12.80
N PRO A 131 4.74 -28.42 13.86
CA PRO A 131 5.70 -29.03 14.78
C PRO A 131 6.53 -30.09 14.05
N THR A 132 7.84 -29.90 14.04
CA THR A 132 8.85 -30.82 13.50
C THR A 132 8.83 -32.19 14.18
N LEU A 133 8.67 -33.27 13.41
CA LEU A 133 9.12 -34.64 13.73
C LEU A 133 9.59 -35.37 12.44
N PRO A 134 10.44 -36.42 12.56
CA PRO A 134 11.63 -36.56 11.73
C PRO A 134 11.46 -37.37 10.44
N SER A 135 12.43 -37.14 9.57
CA SER A 135 12.68 -37.71 8.25
C SER A 135 12.54 -39.23 8.16
N SER A 136 11.96 -39.69 7.04
CA SER A 136 12.45 -40.88 6.34
C SER A 136 12.37 -40.67 4.83
N SER A 137 13.51 -40.97 4.22
CA SER A 137 13.93 -40.93 2.82
C SER A 137 13.02 -41.69 1.85
N THR A 138 12.87 -41.22 0.61
CA THR A 138 13.55 -41.81 -0.58
C THR A 138 13.45 -40.90 -1.80
N THR A 139 14.50 -40.95 -2.62
CA THR A 139 14.86 -40.11 -3.78
C THR A 139 14.18 -40.59 -5.11
N PRO A 140 14.54 -40.07 -6.31
CA PRO A 140 13.71 -39.22 -7.18
C PRO A 140 13.22 -39.94 -8.47
N LEU A 141 12.53 -39.23 -9.39
CA LEU A 141 12.86 -39.13 -10.84
C LEU A 141 11.65 -38.72 -11.73
N ALA A 142 11.89 -37.67 -12.54
CA ALA A 142 11.38 -37.33 -13.89
C ALA A 142 9.88 -37.24 -14.24
N THR A 143 9.48 -36.17 -14.94
CA THR A 143 9.38 -36.08 -16.42
C THR A 143 8.37 -34.98 -16.83
N ALA A 144 8.68 -34.26 -17.91
CA ALA A 144 7.90 -33.20 -18.53
C ALA A 144 6.59 -33.65 -19.20
N ALA A 145 5.62 -32.73 -19.32
CA ALA A 145 4.67 -32.57 -20.43
C ALA A 145 3.91 -31.24 -20.19
N ASP A 146 4.16 -30.20 -20.98
CA ASP A 146 3.46 -29.89 -22.23
C ASP A 146 1.95 -29.68 -22.04
N ALA A 147 1.53 -28.42 -22.06
CA ALA A 147 0.16 -28.01 -22.32
C ALA A 147 0.20 -26.73 -23.18
N PRO A 148 -0.41 -26.72 -24.38
CA PRO A 148 -0.31 -25.60 -25.31
C PRO A 148 -1.19 -24.41 -24.86
N PRO A 149 -0.78 -23.15 -25.12
CA PRO A 149 -1.66 -22.00 -24.89
C PRO A 149 -2.70 -21.92 -26.02
N VAL A 150 -3.98 -22.02 -25.66
CA VAL A 150 -5.11 -21.77 -26.56
C VAL A 150 -5.21 -20.25 -26.82
N PRO A 151 -5.26 -19.77 -28.08
CA PRO A 151 -5.49 -18.37 -28.38
C PRO A 151 -7.00 -18.07 -28.38
N SER A 152 -7.44 -17.09 -27.60
CA SER A 152 -8.79 -16.52 -27.71
C SER A 152 -8.69 -15.00 -27.96
N PRO A 153 -9.48 -14.44 -28.90
CA PRO A 153 -9.22 -13.13 -29.49
C PRO A 153 -9.70 -11.96 -28.62
N ALA A 154 -9.01 -10.83 -28.76
CA ALA A 154 -9.18 -9.60 -27.99
C ALA A 154 -10.40 -8.76 -28.43
N PRO A 155 -11.11 -8.11 -27.48
CA PRO A 155 -11.84 -6.86 -27.72
C PRO A 155 -10.94 -5.63 -27.44
N PRO A 156 -11.28 -4.44 -27.98
CA PRO A 156 -10.43 -3.25 -27.90
C PRO A 156 -10.54 -2.63 -26.50
N ALA A 157 -9.44 -2.57 -25.76
CA ALA A 157 -9.44 -2.14 -24.36
C ALA A 157 -8.73 -0.80 -24.16
N LYS A 158 -9.40 0.06 -23.37
CA LYS A 158 -8.89 1.22 -22.61
C LYS A 158 -7.44 0.99 -22.10
N PRO A 159 -6.63 2.03 -21.81
CA PRO A 159 -5.27 1.82 -21.30
C PRO A 159 -5.29 1.00 -20.01
N MET A 160 -5.14 -0.32 -20.14
CA MET A 160 -5.00 -1.24 -19.03
C MET A 160 -3.55 -1.18 -18.59
N PHE A 161 -3.28 -0.44 -17.51
CA PHE A 161 -2.03 -0.58 -16.79
C PHE A 161 -1.95 -2.02 -16.27
N ARG A 162 -1.07 -2.82 -16.88
CA ARG A 162 -0.74 -4.17 -16.43
C ARG A 162 0.50 -4.09 -15.57
N HIS A 163 0.60 -4.91 -14.54
CA HIS A 163 1.82 -5.07 -13.76
C HIS A 163 2.28 -6.52 -13.75
N GLU A 164 3.59 -6.70 -13.63
CA GLU A 164 4.24 -8.00 -13.43
C GLU A 164 5.32 -7.83 -12.37
N PHE A 165 5.66 -8.92 -11.68
CA PHE A 165 6.78 -8.90 -10.75
C PHE A 165 7.68 -10.12 -10.93
N TYR A 166 8.95 -9.93 -10.64
CA TYR A 166 9.89 -11.03 -10.42
C TYR A 166 10.70 -10.73 -9.16
N GLN A 167 11.45 -11.71 -8.68
CA GLN A 167 12.21 -11.57 -7.44
C GLN A 167 13.58 -12.22 -7.51
N LYS A 168 14.48 -11.69 -6.70
CA LYS A 168 15.76 -12.28 -6.31
C LYS A 168 15.74 -12.52 -4.79
N PRO A 169 16.80 -13.12 -4.21
CA PRO A 169 16.85 -13.34 -2.75
C PRO A 169 16.67 -12.04 -1.94
N GLU A 170 17.24 -10.93 -2.37
CA GLU A 170 17.26 -9.66 -1.63
C GLU A 170 16.37 -8.56 -2.23
N GLU A 171 15.85 -8.75 -3.45
CA GLU A 171 15.03 -7.74 -4.13
C GLU A 171 13.77 -8.33 -4.76
N VAL A 172 12.70 -7.54 -4.79
CA VAL A 172 11.53 -7.75 -5.65
C VAL A 172 11.50 -6.63 -6.67
N VAL A 173 11.27 -6.96 -7.94
CA VAL A 173 11.14 -5.98 -9.00
C VAL A 173 9.72 -6.02 -9.54
N VAL A 174 9.02 -4.91 -9.42
CA VAL A 174 7.67 -4.70 -9.94
C VAL A 174 7.75 -3.83 -11.18
N THR A 175 7.15 -4.27 -12.27
CA THR A 175 7.07 -3.53 -13.53
C THR A 175 5.62 -3.19 -13.81
N ILE A 176 5.30 -1.90 -13.91
CA ILE A 176 3.98 -1.40 -14.34
C ILE A 176 4.12 -0.93 -15.78
N PHE A 177 3.41 -1.56 -16.71
CA PHE A 177 3.43 -1.20 -18.13
C PHE A 177 2.55 0.01 -18.37
N ALA A 178 3.18 1.13 -18.74
CA ALA A 178 2.57 2.44 -18.87
C ALA A 178 3.26 3.19 -20.02
N LYS A 179 2.57 3.37 -21.15
CA LYS A 179 3.14 3.99 -22.36
C LYS A 179 2.94 5.50 -22.35
N GLY A 180 4.02 6.23 -22.62
CA GLY A 180 3.97 7.69 -22.83
C GLY A 180 3.70 8.52 -21.58
N ILE A 181 3.87 7.94 -20.39
CA ILE A 181 3.63 8.65 -19.13
C ILE A 181 4.87 9.48 -18.75
N PRO A 182 4.74 10.81 -18.59
CA PRO A 182 5.83 11.65 -18.10
C PRO A 182 6.19 11.29 -16.65
N LYS A 183 7.47 11.38 -16.29
CA LYS A 183 7.94 11.10 -14.92
C LYS A 183 7.22 11.92 -13.84
N GLN A 184 6.86 13.17 -14.13
CA GLN A 184 6.18 14.07 -13.20
C GLN A 184 4.74 13.63 -12.85
N ASN A 185 4.15 12.76 -13.67
CA ASN A 185 2.80 12.23 -13.50
C ASN A 185 2.80 10.93 -12.68
N VAL A 186 3.97 10.42 -12.29
CA VAL A 186 4.12 9.19 -11.51
C VAL A 186 4.58 9.56 -10.11
N LYS A 187 3.82 9.15 -9.10
CA LYS A 187 4.21 9.26 -7.68
C LYS A 187 4.37 7.85 -7.12
N VAL A 188 5.50 7.60 -6.48
CA VAL A 188 5.80 6.31 -5.83
C VAL A 188 6.17 6.56 -4.38
N GLU A 189 5.51 5.87 -3.46
CA GLU A 189 5.80 5.91 -2.03
C GLU A 189 6.03 4.49 -1.50
N PHE A 190 7.01 4.35 -0.61
CA PHE A 190 7.36 3.07 0.02
C PHE A 190 6.98 3.11 1.49
N GLY A 191 6.18 2.14 1.92
CA GLY A 191 5.96 1.81 3.34
C GLY A 191 6.65 0.51 3.71
N ASP A 192 6.67 0.15 4.99
CA ASP A 192 7.38 -1.03 5.47
C ASP A 192 6.88 -2.35 4.83
N GLN A 193 5.61 -2.40 4.42
CA GLN A 193 5.02 -3.53 3.70
C GLN A 193 4.05 -3.06 2.60
N ILE A 194 4.14 -1.80 2.16
CA ILE A 194 3.30 -1.25 1.10
C ILE A 194 4.18 -0.68 -0.01
N LEU A 195 3.78 -0.95 -1.24
CA LEU A 195 4.17 -0.15 -2.40
C LEU A 195 2.98 0.70 -2.80
N SER A 196 3.12 2.02 -2.89
CA SER A 196 2.11 2.90 -3.45
C SER A 196 2.58 3.51 -4.77
N VAL A 197 1.79 3.36 -5.81
CA VAL A 197 2.03 3.99 -7.12
C VAL A 197 0.75 4.68 -7.60
N VAL A 198 0.87 5.97 -7.90
CA VAL A 198 -0.20 6.77 -8.52
C VAL A 198 0.29 7.29 -9.87
N ILE A 199 -0.49 7.05 -10.91
CA ILE A 199 -0.25 7.57 -12.26
C ILE A 199 -1.43 8.46 -12.66
N ASP A 200 -1.17 9.76 -12.79
CA ASP A 200 -2.16 10.76 -13.16
C ASP A 200 -2.06 11.07 -14.67
N VAL A 201 -3.09 10.74 -15.45
CA VAL A 201 -3.13 11.02 -16.89
C VAL A 201 -4.18 12.09 -17.14
N ALA A 202 -3.76 13.20 -17.77
CA ALA A 202 -4.67 14.32 -18.05
C ALA A 202 -5.86 13.86 -18.91
N GLY A 203 -7.07 13.94 -18.35
CA GLY A 203 -8.31 13.55 -19.02
C GLY A 203 -8.76 12.11 -18.75
N GLU A 204 -8.04 11.34 -17.92
CA GLU A 204 -8.43 10.01 -17.46
C GLU A 204 -8.45 9.94 -15.93
N GLU A 205 -9.09 8.90 -15.40
CA GLU A 205 -9.06 8.61 -13.97
C GLU A 205 -7.65 8.16 -13.56
N ALA A 206 -7.14 8.69 -12.44
CA ALA A 206 -5.80 8.35 -11.97
C ALA A 206 -5.70 6.85 -11.63
N TYR A 207 -4.66 6.21 -12.13
CA TYR A 207 -4.39 4.80 -11.83
C TYR A 207 -3.70 4.67 -10.48
N HIS A 208 -4.29 3.86 -9.60
CA HIS A 208 -3.79 3.57 -8.27
C HIS A 208 -3.37 2.10 -8.19
N PHE A 209 -2.12 1.87 -7.82
CA PHE A 209 -1.57 0.53 -7.58
C PHE A 209 -0.89 0.51 -6.22
N GLN A 210 -1.57 -0.05 -5.23
CA GLN A 210 -1.14 0.01 -3.83
C GLN A 210 -1.22 -1.35 -3.12
N PRO A 211 -0.50 -2.39 -3.58
CA PRO A 211 -0.55 -3.70 -2.95
C PRO A 211 0.02 -3.68 -1.52
N ARG A 212 -0.65 -4.41 -0.61
CA ARG A 212 -0.03 -4.90 0.62
C ARG A 212 0.94 -6.00 0.23
N LEU A 213 2.24 -5.76 0.38
CA LEU A 213 3.28 -6.65 -0.10
C LEU A 213 3.34 -7.93 0.74
N PHE A 214 3.71 -9.04 0.11
CA PHE A 214 3.82 -10.34 0.76
C PHE A 214 4.72 -10.33 2.01
N GLY A 215 5.80 -9.54 1.97
CA GLY A 215 6.69 -9.36 3.10
C GLY A 215 7.20 -7.93 3.21
N LYS A 216 7.86 -7.66 4.34
CA LYS A 216 8.43 -6.33 4.62
C LYS A 216 9.55 -5.97 3.65
N ILE A 217 9.67 -4.69 3.38
CA ILE A 217 10.71 -4.06 2.57
C ILE A 217 11.52 -3.09 3.42
N ILE A 218 12.64 -2.61 2.89
CA ILE A 218 13.47 -1.55 3.49
C ILE A 218 13.25 -0.29 2.65
N PRO A 219 12.33 0.62 3.03
CA PRO A 219 11.92 1.77 2.21
C PRO A 219 13.10 2.61 1.70
N GLU A 220 14.12 2.82 2.53
CA GLU A 220 15.29 3.65 2.22
C GLU A 220 16.20 3.03 1.16
N LYS A 221 16.08 1.73 0.91
CA LYS A 221 16.83 0.99 -0.12
C LYS A 221 16.00 0.73 -1.37
N CYS A 222 14.73 1.11 -1.37
CA CYS A 222 13.85 0.96 -2.53
C CYS A 222 14.08 2.10 -3.53
N ARG A 223 13.85 1.82 -4.81
CA ARG A 223 14.02 2.82 -5.89
C ARG A 223 13.07 2.54 -7.03
N TYR A 224 12.80 3.55 -7.85
CA TYR A 224 12.01 3.38 -9.07
C TYR A 224 12.58 4.20 -10.24
N GLU A 225 12.26 3.77 -11.44
CA GLU A 225 12.64 4.43 -12.70
C GLU A 225 11.41 4.49 -13.62
N VAL A 226 11.12 5.68 -14.15
CA VAL A 226 10.05 5.89 -15.13
C VAL A 226 10.66 5.91 -16.52
N LEU A 227 10.25 4.95 -17.35
CA LEU A 227 10.67 4.78 -18.73
C LEU A 227 9.49 5.08 -19.68
N SER A 228 9.77 5.20 -20.97
CA SER A 228 8.75 5.54 -21.98
C SER A 228 7.60 4.53 -22.12
N THR A 229 7.82 3.28 -21.69
CA THR A 229 6.84 2.19 -21.80
C THR A 229 6.48 1.53 -20.47
N LYS A 230 7.15 1.89 -19.37
CA LYS A 230 6.98 1.22 -18.07
C LYS A 230 7.52 2.05 -16.91
N VAL A 231 7.04 1.74 -15.72
CA VAL A 231 7.64 2.13 -14.44
C VAL A 231 8.26 0.87 -13.84
N GLU A 232 9.58 0.88 -13.60
CA GLU A 232 10.30 -0.22 -12.95
C GLU A 232 10.57 0.16 -11.50
N ILE A 233 10.08 -0.64 -10.56
CA ILE A 233 10.19 -0.41 -9.12
C ILE A 233 10.97 -1.56 -8.52
N ARG A 234 12.00 -1.24 -7.73
CA ARG A 234 12.87 -2.21 -7.07
C ARG A 234 12.73 -2.06 -5.57
N LEU A 235 12.16 -3.08 -4.96
CA LEU A 235 11.90 -3.20 -3.54
C LEU A 235 13.01 -4.03 -2.90
N ALA A 236 13.70 -3.46 -1.91
CA ALA A 236 14.67 -4.20 -1.11
C ALA A 236 13.92 -5.00 -0.04
N LYS A 237 14.05 -6.32 -0.02
CA LYS A 237 13.37 -7.15 0.99
C LYS A 237 14.03 -6.93 2.36
N ALA A 238 13.22 -6.86 3.41
CA ALA A 238 13.71 -6.87 4.79
C ALA A 238 14.24 -8.25 5.20
N GLU A 239 13.65 -9.31 4.63
CA GLU A 239 14.00 -10.70 4.89
C GLU A 239 14.28 -11.47 3.59
N ILE A 240 15.28 -12.34 3.60
CA ILE A 240 15.65 -13.19 2.46
C ILE A 240 14.71 -14.39 2.40
N ILE A 241 13.48 -14.15 1.92
CA ILE A 241 12.41 -15.14 1.73
C ILE A 241 11.87 -15.10 0.30
N THR A 242 11.34 -16.23 -0.17
CA THR A 242 10.67 -16.32 -1.48
C THR A 242 9.21 -15.88 -1.33
N TRP A 243 8.80 -14.91 -2.13
CA TRP A 243 7.43 -14.40 -2.15
C TRP A 243 6.59 -15.26 -3.10
N ALA A 244 5.56 -15.95 -2.59
CA ALA A 244 4.68 -16.79 -3.44
C ALA A 244 3.77 -15.95 -4.35
N SER A 245 3.53 -14.70 -3.96
CA SER A 245 2.74 -13.67 -4.64
C SER A 245 3.37 -12.31 -4.38
N LEU A 246 2.99 -11.28 -5.14
CA LEU A 246 3.37 -9.91 -4.81
C LEU A 246 2.63 -9.41 -3.56
N GLU A 247 1.35 -9.77 -3.48
CA GLU A 247 0.42 -9.32 -2.44
C GLU A 247 0.33 -10.31 -1.28
N TYR A 248 0.15 -9.79 -0.07
CA TYR A 248 -0.19 -10.58 1.10
C TYR A 248 -1.64 -11.06 1.00
N VAL A 249 -1.84 -12.37 1.04
CA VAL A 249 -3.17 -13.00 1.11
C VAL A 249 -3.25 -13.81 2.39
N LYS A 250 -4.24 -13.52 3.22
CA LYS A 250 -4.46 -14.24 4.49
C LYS A 250 -4.63 -15.74 4.21
N GLY A 251 -3.71 -16.56 4.75
CA GLY A 251 -3.71 -18.03 4.60
C GLY A 251 -2.72 -18.62 3.59
N GLN A 252 -1.83 -17.84 2.99
CA GLN A 252 -0.81 -18.35 2.07
C GLN A 252 0.49 -18.72 2.80
N ALA A 253 0.85 -20.01 2.77
CA ALA A 253 2.01 -20.53 3.48
C ALA A 253 3.35 -20.08 2.88
N LEU A 254 4.32 -19.74 3.73
CA LEU A 254 5.70 -19.42 3.36
C LEU A 254 6.39 -20.68 2.79
N LEU A 255 6.86 -20.62 1.53
CA LEU A 255 7.66 -21.70 0.96
C LEU A 255 9.07 -21.66 1.54
N PRO A 256 9.58 -22.78 2.11
CA PRO A 256 10.94 -22.84 2.63
C PRO A 256 11.99 -22.60 1.54
N LYS A 257 13.14 -22.05 1.94
CA LYS A 257 14.31 -21.75 1.10
C LYS A 257 14.68 -22.94 0.18
N PRO A 258 15.03 -22.72 -1.10
CA PRO A 258 15.83 -23.70 -1.81
C PRO A 258 17.22 -23.74 -1.15
N ASN A 259 17.50 -24.81 -0.40
CA ASN A 259 18.86 -25.12 0.00
C ASN A 259 19.68 -25.38 -1.26
N VAL A 260 20.51 -24.41 -1.65
CA VAL A 260 21.62 -24.70 -2.56
C VAL A 260 22.62 -25.50 -1.74
N ALA A 261 22.54 -26.81 -1.86
CA ALA A 261 23.62 -27.70 -1.49
C ALA A 261 24.83 -27.34 -2.35
N SER A 262 25.80 -26.66 -1.76
CA SER A 262 27.14 -26.55 -2.30
C SER A 262 27.81 -27.91 -2.12
N ASP A 263 27.65 -28.80 -3.09
CA ASP A 263 28.46 -30.02 -3.18
C ASP A 263 29.77 -29.73 -3.93
N LEU A 264 30.86 -29.92 -3.18
CA LEU A 264 32.22 -30.33 -3.54
C LEU A 264 33.09 -29.43 -4.45
#